data_AF-A0A8J7D2Q7-F1
#
_entry.id   AF-A0A8J7D2Q7-F1
#
_cell.length_a   1.000
_cell.length_b   1.000
_cell.length_c   1.000
_cell.angle_alpha   90.00
_cell.angle_beta   90.00
_cell.angle_gamma   90.00
#
_symmetry.space_group_name_H-M   'P 1'
#
loop_
_entity.id
_entity.type
_entity.pdbx_description
1 polymer ?
#
loop_
_entity_poly.entity_id
_entity_poly.type
_entity_poly.pdbx_seq_one_letter_code
_entity_poly.pdbx_strand_id
1 'polypeptide(L)'
;MFEHHGELKNLSVQTNYPGLAFDFNCGMRLQIPAGNWHVKILDHDSEIVCFDGDISDTLLISLEKFFVRWEFLLWLDGQLLFHHLYNPGDWTIHFDFPNEGMGDRIVMFPYMEEFRKKWRCKVSCTVEPSLQELVKLYFPAVDINPPKNSYATYFLAPGFHTANTPEELRKAPMEKIGQQILIATRRENYLPPD
;
A
#
# COMPACT_ATOMS: atom_id res chain seq x y z
N MET A 1 -17.71 -0.15 6.65
CA MET A 1 -16.44 0.32 6.03
C MET A 1 -15.24 -0.58 6.36
N PHE A 2 -15.31 -1.47 7.36
CA PHE A 2 -14.24 -2.46 7.64
C PHE A 2 -14.64 -3.93 7.34
N GLU A 3 -15.87 -4.18 6.92
CA GLU A 3 -16.43 -5.55 6.81
C GLU A 3 -16.10 -6.26 5.48
N HIS A 4 -15.50 -5.56 4.50
CA HIS A 4 -15.16 -6.12 3.18
C HIS A 4 -13.66 -6.20 2.88
N HIS A 5 -12.79 -5.80 3.80
CA HIS A 5 -11.35 -5.82 3.60
C HIS A 5 -10.76 -7.05 4.30
N GLY A 6 -10.24 -7.99 3.49
CA GLY A 6 -9.75 -9.34 3.83
C GLY A 6 -9.40 -9.63 5.29
N GLU A 7 -9.76 -10.84 5.74
CA GLU A 7 -9.51 -11.32 7.11
C GLU A 7 -8.14 -10.85 7.64
N LEU A 8 -8.16 -10.11 8.76
CA LEU A 8 -6.98 -9.60 9.46
C LEU A 8 -6.01 -10.72 9.91
N LYS A 9 -6.36 -11.99 9.70
CA LYS A 9 -5.74 -13.15 10.35
C LYS A 9 -4.53 -13.71 9.63
N ASN A 10 -4.27 -13.36 8.37
CA ASN A 10 -3.13 -13.88 7.62
C ASN A 10 -2.31 -12.75 6.98
N LEU A 11 -1.06 -12.58 7.44
CA LEU A 11 -0.08 -11.70 6.84
C LEU A 11 0.61 -12.41 5.66
N SER A 12 0.68 -11.74 4.51
CA SER A 12 1.11 -12.39 3.26
C SER A 12 2.62 -12.62 3.16
N VAL A 13 3.44 -11.85 3.88
CA VAL A 13 4.90 -12.01 3.89
C VAL A 13 5.33 -12.64 5.21
N GLN A 14 5.80 -13.87 5.11
CA GLN A 14 6.43 -14.59 6.22
C GLN A 14 7.95 -14.39 6.15
N THR A 15 8.57 -14.04 7.27
CA THR A 15 10.03 -13.88 7.33
C THR A 15 10.73 -15.20 7.67
N ASN A 16 12.05 -15.20 7.62
CA ASN A 16 12.88 -16.28 8.14
C ASN A 16 12.90 -16.34 9.68
N TYR A 17 12.29 -15.38 10.38
CA TYR A 17 12.18 -15.35 11.83
C TYR A 17 10.78 -15.83 12.26
N PRO A 18 10.68 -16.93 13.03
CA PRO A 18 9.40 -17.47 13.43
C PRO A 18 8.50 -16.44 14.13
N GLY A 19 7.27 -16.29 13.65
CA GLY A 19 6.28 -15.37 14.20
C GLY A 19 6.45 -13.90 13.80
N LEU A 20 7.55 -13.53 13.12
CA LEU A 20 7.69 -12.23 12.47
C LEU A 20 7.13 -12.32 11.04
N ALA A 21 6.09 -11.53 10.78
CA ALA A 21 5.42 -11.48 9.49
C ALA A 21 4.86 -10.08 9.25
N PHE A 22 4.64 -9.72 7.99
CA PHE A 22 4.11 -8.42 7.62
C PHE A 22 3.39 -8.47 6.28
N ASP A 23 2.67 -7.40 5.96
CA ASP A 23 2.29 -7.02 4.60
C ASP A 23 1.83 -5.56 4.54
N PHE A 24 1.34 -5.15 3.38
CA PHE A 24 0.81 -3.81 3.13
C PHE A 24 -0.63 -3.87 2.61
N ASN A 25 -1.39 -4.84 3.10
CA ASN A 25 -2.79 -5.03 2.72
C ASN A 25 -3.69 -4.14 3.57
N CYS A 26 -4.28 -3.10 2.95
CA CYS A 26 -5.03 -2.07 3.66
C CYS A 26 -4.17 -1.32 4.69
N GLY A 27 -3.08 -0.72 4.19
CA GLY A 27 -2.04 -0.11 5.00
C GLY A 27 -1.00 -1.13 5.49
N MET A 28 -0.02 -0.67 6.23
CA MET A 28 1.02 -1.50 6.81
C MET A 28 0.49 -2.35 7.96
N ARG A 29 0.85 -3.64 7.97
CA ARG A 29 0.60 -4.56 9.08
C ARG A 29 1.89 -5.30 9.42
N LEU A 30 2.32 -5.29 10.68
CA LEU A 30 3.55 -5.92 11.14
C LEU A 30 3.30 -6.69 12.44
N GLN A 31 3.42 -8.01 12.39
CA GLN A 31 3.36 -8.88 13.56
C GLN A 31 4.75 -9.06 14.15
N ILE A 32 4.92 -8.66 15.41
CA ILE A 32 6.12 -8.89 16.21
C ILE A 32 5.87 -10.07 17.14
N PRO A 33 6.75 -11.09 17.17
CA PRO A 33 6.61 -12.20 18.11
C PRO A 33 7.01 -11.79 19.53
N ALA A 34 6.78 -12.67 20.51
CA ALA A 34 7.27 -12.46 21.87
C ALA A 34 8.81 -12.33 21.90
N GLY A 35 9.33 -11.37 22.67
CA GLY A 35 10.77 -11.15 22.79
C GLY A 35 11.13 -9.71 23.14
N ASN A 36 12.43 -9.46 23.31
CA ASN A 36 12.97 -8.14 23.62
C ASN A 36 13.25 -7.34 22.33
N TRP A 37 12.16 -6.97 21.64
CA TRP A 37 12.25 -6.26 20.38
C TRP A 37 12.24 -4.76 20.58
N HIS A 38 13.16 -4.08 19.90
CA HIS A 38 13.06 -2.65 19.62
C HIS A 38 12.65 -2.48 18.15
N VAL A 39 11.62 -1.67 17.90
CA VAL A 39 11.01 -1.54 16.57
C VAL A 39 10.96 -0.08 16.16
N LYS A 40 11.50 0.21 14.98
CA LYS A 40 11.41 1.52 14.35
C LYS A 40 10.75 1.42 12.99
N ILE A 41 9.75 2.27 12.77
CA ILE A 41 8.97 2.35 11.53
C ILE A 41 8.96 3.80 11.06
N LEU A 42 9.25 4.02 9.79
CA LEU A 42 9.25 5.34 9.18
C LEU A 42 8.63 5.33 7.78
N ASP A 43 8.16 6.49 7.36
CA ASP A 43 7.98 6.81 5.94
C ASP A 43 9.35 7.13 5.34
N HIS A 44 9.86 6.24 4.49
CA HIS A 44 11.20 6.36 3.90
C HIS A 44 11.37 7.64 3.08
N ASP A 45 10.33 8.06 2.35
CA ASP A 45 10.46 9.18 1.41
C ASP A 45 10.47 10.54 2.14
N SER A 46 9.80 10.65 3.29
CA SER A 46 9.79 11.86 4.12
C SER A 46 10.75 11.81 5.32
N GLU A 47 11.34 10.66 5.60
CA GLU A 47 12.22 10.39 6.76
C GLU A 47 11.51 10.61 8.11
N ILE A 48 10.18 10.68 8.12
CA ILE A 48 9.37 10.84 9.34
C ILE A 48 9.29 9.49 10.07
N VAL A 49 9.75 9.49 11.32
CA VAL A 49 9.57 8.34 12.22
C VAL A 49 8.13 8.30 12.72
N CYS A 50 7.42 7.24 12.34
CA CYS A 50 6.02 7.02 12.71
C CYS A 50 5.88 6.19 13.99
N PHE A 51 6.87 5.33 14.28
CA PHE A 51 6.94 4.54 15.51
C PHE A 51 8.40 4.25 15.87
N ASP A 52 8.73 4.31 17.15
CA ASP A 52 10.04 3.99 17.71
C ASP A 52 9.84 3.56 19.18
N GLY A 53 10.03 2.27 19.48
CA GLY A 53 9.82 1.77 20.83
C GLY A 53 9.99 0.27 21.00
N ASP A 54 10.03 -0.15 22.27
CA ASP A 54 10.17 -1.54 22.68
C ASP A 54 8.79 -2.21 22.78
N ILE A 55 8.61 -3.34 22.09
CA ILE A 55 7.36 -4.09 22.05
C ILE A 55 7.60 -5.60 22.05
N SER A 56 6.58 -6.36 22.40
CA SER A 56 6.61 -7.83 22.41
C SER A 56 5.22 -8.35 22.10
N ASP A 57 5.12 -9.40 21.28
CA ASP A 57 3.85 -10.08 20.97
C ASP A 57 2.73 -9.10 20.53
N THR A 58 3.02 -8.28 19.53
CA THR A 58 2.19 -7.12 19.14
C THR A 58 1.99 -7.08 17.63
N LEU A 59 0.75 -6.80 17.21
CA LEU A 59 0.41 -6.48 15.83
C LEU A 59 0.30 -4.96 15.67
N LEU A 60 1.19 -4.37 14.87
CA LEU A 60 1.14 -2.96 14.50
C LEU A 60 0.37 -2.81 13.17
N ILE A 61 -0.50 -1.80 13.09
CA ILE A 61 -1.28 -1.48 11.89
C ILE A 61 -1.24 0.04 11.67
N SER A 62 -0.88 0.50 10.48
CA SER A 62 -0.91 1.93 10.15
C SER A 62 -2.33 2.48 10.06
N LEU A 63 -2.51 3.76 10.37
CA LEU A 63 -3.77 4.46 10.10
C LEU A 63 -3.90 4.77 8.60
N GLU A 64 -2.78 5.08 7.95
CA GLU A 64 -2.67 5.37 6.53
C GLU A 64 -2.95 4.10 5.73
N LYS A 65 -3.95 4.19 4.84
CA LYS A 65 -4.39 3.12 3.93
C LYS A 65 -4.01 3.38 2.47
N PHE A 66 -3.39 4.53 2.21
CA PHE A 66 -2.78 4.91 0.94
C PHE A 66 -1.32 4.43 0.87
N PHE A 67 -0.69 4.61 -0.29
CA PHE A 67 0.72 4.28 -0.50
C PHE A 67 1.63 5.15 0.39
N VAL A 68 2.37 4.48 1.26
CA VAL A 68 3.51 5.03 1.99
C VAL A 68 4.65 4.04 1.80
N ARG A 69 5.85 4.54 1.49
CA ARG A 69 7.03 3.71 1.31
C ARG A 69 7.62 3.35 2.67
N TRP A 70 6.90 2.50 3.39
CA TRP A 70 7.25 2.09 4.75
C TRP A 70 8.62 1.41 4.82
N GLU A 71 9.37 1.72 5.87
CA GLU A 71 10.61 1.06 6.22
C GLU A 71 10.57 0.58 7.67
N PHE A 72 10.99 -0.66 7.89
CA PHE A 72 11.07 -1.32 9.19
C PHE A 72 12.52 -1.58 9.56
N LEU A 73 12.91 -1.20 10.76
CA LEU A 73 14.18 -1.59 11.37
C LEU A 73 13.83 -2.26 12.71
N LEU A 74 14.17 -3.53 12.86
CA LEU A 74 13.83 -4.32 14.04
C LEU A 74 15.10 -4.90 14.66
N TRP A 75 15.30 -4.59 15.94
CA TRP A 75 16.38 -5.12 16.74
C TRP A 75 15.83 -6.13 17.74
N LEU A 76 16.55 -7.22 17.95
CA LEU A 76 16.31 -8.18 19.03
C LEU A 76 17.55 -8.19 19.92
N ASP A 77 17.37 -7.98 21.22
CA ASP A 77 18.48 -7.93 22.19
C ASP A 77 19.60 -6.95 21.77
N GLY A 78 19.20 -5.81 21.19
CA GLY A 78 20.10 -4.75 20.74
C GLY A 78 20.82 -5.00 19.41
N GLN A 79 20.58 -6.13 18.74
CA GLN A 79 21.16 -6.44 17.42
C GLN A 79 20.13 -6.23 16.31
N LEU A 80 20.50 -5.49 15.25
CA LEU A 80 19.64 -5.32 14.09
C LEU A 80 19.46 -6.67 13.41
N LEU A 81 18.24 -7.18 13.43
CA LEU A 81 17.94 -8.54 13.03
C LEU A 81 17.09 -8.58 11.76
N PHE A 82 16.27 -7.55 11.54
CA PHE A 82 15.43 -7.43 10.36
C PHE A 82 15.36 -5.99 9.87
N HIS A 83 15.55 -5.81 8.55
CA HIS A 83 15.37 -4.56 7.84
C HIS A 83 14.55 -4.81 6.59
N HIS A 84 13.48 -4.04 6.43
CA HIS A 84 12.63 -4.14 5.24
C HIS A 84 12.23 -2.75 4.78
N LEU A 85 12.62 -2.40 3.56
CA LEU A 85 12.12 -1.24 2.84
C LEU A 85 11.06 -1.71 1.84
N TYR A 86 9.91 -1.04 1.82
CA TYR A 86 8.85 -1.32 0.84
C TYR A 86 9.42 -1.40 -0.57
N ASN A 87 9.31 -2.59 -1.19
CA ASN A 87 9.84 -2.89 -2.50
C ASN A 87 8.92 -3.91 -3.21
N PRO A 88 8.04 -3.44 -4.11
CA PRO A 88 7.04 -4.30 -4.73
C PRO A 88 7.54 -4.96 -6.03
N GLY A 89 8.79 -4.76 -6.47
CA GLY A 89 9.26 -5.11 -7.82
C GLY A 89 8.99 -6.57 -8.23
N ASP A 90 9.16 -7.52 -7.31
CA ASP A 90 8.91 -8.95 -7.58
C ASP A 90 7.50 -9.41 -7.18
N TRP A 91 6.68 -8.51 -6.66
CA TRP A 91 5.39 -8.81 -6.06
C TRP A 91 4.22 -8.40 -6.93
N THR A 92 3.07 -9.03 -6.68
CA THR A 92 1.78 -8.58 -7.19
C THR A 92 1.12 -7.65 -6.19
N ILE A 93 0.79 -6.45 -6.67
CA ILE A 93 0.04 -5.42 -5.93
C ILE A 93 -1.40 -5.44 -6.39
N HIS A 94 -2.32 -5.53 -5.43
CA HIS A 94 -3.75 -5.60 -5.74
C HIS A 94 -4.41 -4.23 -5.59
N PHE A 95 -5.21 -3.84 -6.58
CA PHE A 95 -6.04 -2.65 -6.56
C PHE A 95 -7.50 -3.04 -6.53
N ASP A 96 -8.22 -2.57 -5.53
CA ASP A 96 -9.66 -2.78 -5.41
C ASP A 96 -10.37 -1.42 -5.50
N PHE A 97 -11.51 -1.40 -6.19
CA PHE A 97 -12.29 -0.22 -6.50
C PHE A 97 -13.70 -0.34 -5.86
N PRO A 98 -13.81 -0.15 -4.54
CA PRO A 98 -14.99 -0.55 -3.79
C PRO A 98 -16.22 0.34 -4.03
N ASN A 99 -16.07 1.48 -4.69
CA ASN A 99 -17.18 2.40 -4.98
C ASN A 99 -17.98 1.98 -6.22
N GLU A 100 -19.29 2.25 -6.25
CA GLU A 100 -20.15 1.85 -7.38
C GLU A 100 -20.09 2.81 -8.58
N GLY A 101 -19.44 3.97 -8.42
CA GLY A 101 -19.35 5.00 -9.46
C GLY A 101 -18.39 4.62 -10.59
N MET A 102 -18.93 4.29 -11.76
CA MET A 102 -18.12 3.93 -12.93
C MET A 102 -17.10 5.01 -13.33
N GLY A 103 -17.46 6.29 -13.26
CA GLY A 103 -16.55 7.40 -13.59
C GLY A 103 -15.34 7.46 -12.66
N ASP A 104 -15.56 7.26 -11.36
CA ASP A 104 -14.50 7.23 -10.36
C ASP A 104 -13.55 6.04 -10.56
N ARG A 105 -14.05 4.89 -11.02
CA ARG A 105 -13.19 3.73 -11.34
C ARG A 105 -12.31 4.01 -12.55
N ILE A 106 -12.92 4.50 -13.64
CA ILE A 106 -12.23 4.76 -14.90
C ILE A 106 -11.12 5.81 -14.71
N VAL A 107 -11.37 6.87 -13.95
CA VAL A 107 -10.34 7.88 -13.67
C VAL A 107 -9.16 7.32 -12.87
N MET A 108 -9.38 6.25 -12.10
CA MET A 108 -8.35 5.65 -11.24
C MET A 108 -7.48 4.60 -11.95
N PHE A 109 -7.98 3.92 -13.00
CA PHE A 109 -7.23 2.89 -13.72
C PHE A 109 -5.86 3.33 -14.25
N PRO A 110 -5.69 4.54 -14.83
CA PRO A 110 -4.37 4.99 -15.25
C PRO A 110 -3.33 5.03 -14.12
N TYR A 111 -3.73 5.38 -12.88
CA TYR A 111 -2.77 5.46 -11.76
C TYR A 111 -2.26 4.11 -11.32
N MET A 112 -3.07 3.05 -11.43
CA MET A 112 -2.61 1.67 -11.23
C MET A 112 -1.52 1.32 -12.24
N GLU A 113 -1.71 1.65 -13.52
CA GLU A 113 -0.72 1.36 -14.56
C GLU A 113 0.55 2.21 -14.38
N GLU A 114 0.42 3.48 -13.99
CA GLU A 114 1.57 4.31 -13.65
C GLU A 114 2.33 3.78 -12.42
N PHE A 115 1.63 3.27 -11.41
CA PHE A 115 2.25 2.60 -10.26
C PHE A 115 3.06 1.37 -10.72
N ARG A 116 2.47 0.53 -11.57
CA ARG A 116 3.12 -0.66 -12.14
C ARG A 116 4.42 -0.28 -12.86
N LYS A 117 4.38 0.76 -13.70
CA LYS A 117 5.55 1.24 -14.45
C LYS A 117 6.62 1.82 -13.53
N LYS A 118 6.23 2.68 -12.59
CA LYS A 118 7.14 3.35 -11.65
C LYS A 118 7.90 2.33 -10.79
N TRP A 119 7.18 1.36 -10.23
CA TRP A 119 7.74 0.40 -9.29
C TRP A 119 8.14 -0.94 -9.91
N ARG A 120 7.95 -1.09 -11.22
CA ARG A 120 8.28 -2.30 -11.99
C ARG A 120 7.70 -3.59 -11.40
N CYS A 121 6.54 -3.49 -10.77
CA CYS A 121 5.86 -4.62 -10.12
C CYS A 121 4.82 -5.26 -11.04
N LYS A 122 4.23 -6.38 -10.59
CA LYS A 122 2.97 -6.88 -11.17
C LYS A 122 1.80 -6.21 -10.48
N VAL A 123 0.71 -6.03 -11.20
CA VAL A 123 -0.52 -5.48 -10.63
C VAL A 123 -1.71 -6.31 -11.04
N SER A 124 -2.68 -6.39 -10.15
CA SER A 124 -4.00 -6.93 -10.45
C SER A 124 -5.10 -6.00 -9.97
N CYS A 125 -6.28 -6.12 -10.54
CA CYS A 125 -7.45 -5.38 -10.09
C CYS A 125 -8.71 -6.21 -9.99
N THR A 126 -9.55 -5.88 -9.01
CA THR A 126 -10.93 -6.37 -8.96
C THR A 126 -11.85 -5.34 -9.61
N VAL A 127 -12.53 -5.74 -10.68
CA VAL A 127 -13.51 -4.90 -11.39
C VAL A 127 -14.73 -5.75 -11.79
N GLU A 128 -15.87 -5.10 -11.92
CA GLU A 128 -17.10 -5.74 -12.36
C GLU A 128 -17.01 -6.26 -13.81
N PRO A 129 -17.78 -7.29 -14.17
CA PRO A 129 -17.73 -7.88 -15.52
C PRO A 129 -17.85 -6.87 -16.67
N SER A 130 -18.66 -5.82 -16.51
CA SER A 130 -18.86 -4.80 -17.55
C SER A 130 -17.63 -3.92 -17.83
N LEU A 131 -16.64 -3.86 -16.92
CA LEU A 131 -15.40 -3.11 -17.13
C LEU A 131 -14.20 -4.00 -17.48
N GLN A 132 -14.33 -5.33 -17.38
CA GLN A 132 -13.21 -6.24 -17.64
C GLN A 132 -12.66 -6.14 -19.06
N GLU A 133 -13.54 -6.00 -20.07
CA GLU A 133 -13.10 -5.82 -21.47
C GLU A 133 -12.33 -4.52 -21.66
N LEU A 134 -12.79 -3.44 -21.03
CA LEU A 134 -12.11 -2.14 -21.05
C LEU A 134 -10.71 -2.26 -20.43
N VAL A 135 -10.59 -2.88 -19.25
CA VAL A 135 -9.29 -3.07 -18.59
C VAL A 135 -8.35 -3.91 -19.45
N LYS A 136 -8.83 -5.03 -20.01
CA LYS A 136 -8.02 -5.89 -20.89
C LYS A 136 -7.53 -5.16 -22.15
N LEU A 137 -8.37 -4.28 -22.71
CA LEU A 137 -8.04 -3.56 -23.93
C LEU A 137 -7.01 -2.45 -23.68
N TYR A 138 -7.19 -1.64 -22.64
CA TYR A 138 -6.35 -0.46 -22.40
C TYR A 138 -5.17 -0.72 -21.45
N PHE A 139 -5.26 -1.75 -20.61
CA PHE A 139 -4.25 -2.12 -19.61
C PHE A 139 -3.91 -3.62 -19.66
N PRO A 140 -3.40 -4.14 -20.79
CA PRO A 140 -3.22 -5.58 -21.00
C PRO A 140 -2.19 -6.24 -20.06
N ALA A 141 -1.37 -5.46 -19.37
CA ALA A 141 -0.42 -5.94 -18.37
C ALA A 141 -1.03 -6.14 -16.96
N VAL A 142 -2.29 -5.75 -16.77
CA VAL A 142 -3.01 -5.86 -15.50
C VAL A 142 -3.77 -7.19 -15.46
N ASP A 143 -3.60 -7.95 -14.39
CA ASP A 143 -4.40 -9.15 -14.15
C ASP A 143 -5.76 -8.76 -13.54
N ILE A 144 -6.87 -9.19 -14.15
CA ILE A 144 -8.21 -8.95 -13.60
C ILE A 144 -8.63 -9.98 -12.54
N ASN A 145 -7.75 -10.93 -12.23
CA ASN A 145 -7.97 -11.92 -11.18
C ASN A 145 -7.21 -11.49 -9.91
N PRO A 146 -7.89 -11.32 -8.77
CA PRO A 146 -7.23 -11.01 -7.52
C PRO A 146 -6.32 -12.17 -7.10
N PRO A 147 -5.08 -11.91 -6.64
CA PRO A 147 -4.24 -12.95 -6.10
C PRO A 147 -4.82 -13.47 -4.79
N LYS A 148 -4.55 -14.75 -4.46
CA LYS A 148 -4.94 -15.30 -3.16
C LYS A 148 -4.30 -14.53 -2.00
N ASN A 149 -3.02 -14.15 -2.16
CA ASN A 149 -2.26 -13.31 -1.25
C ASN A 149 -1.48 -12.26 -2.08
N SER A 150 -1.60 -11.00 -1.70
CA SER A 150 -0.85 -9.87 -2.29
C SER A 150 0.13 -9.30 -1.27
N TYR A 151 1.22 -8.73 -1.76
CA TYR A 151 2.18 -8.00 -0.93
C TYR A 151 1.57 -6.70 -0.37
N ALA A 152 0.81 -6.01 -1.21
CA ALA A 152 0.05 -4.83 -0.83
C ALA A 152 -1.32 -4.84 -1.52
N THR A 153 -2.29 -4.23 -0.86
CA THR A 153 -3.62 -4.02 -1.41
C THR A 153 -4.05 -2.58 -1.14
N TYR A 154 -4.37 -1.85 -2.20
CA TYR A 154 -4.85 -0.48 -2.14
C TYR A 154 -6.31 -0.41 -2.55
N PHE A 155 -7.13 0.20 -1.70
CA PHE A 155 -8.53 0.47 -1.98
C PHE A 155 -8.65 1.87 -2.56
N LEU A 156 -8.89 1.95 -3.86
CA LEU A 156 -9.03 3.19 -4.60
C LEU A 156 -10.49 3.59 -4.65
N ALA A 157 -10.89 4.41 -3.70
CA ALA A 157 -12.16 5.09 -3.75
C ALA A 157 -11.96 6.56 -3.33
N PRO A 158 -12.63 7.50 -4.00
CA PRO A 158 -12.77 8.85 -3.49
C PRO A 158 -13.67 8.81 -2.24
N GLY A 159 -13.06 8.56 -1.09
CA GLY A 159 -13.72 8.57 0.22
C GLY A 159 -13.41 9.86 0.98
N PHE A 160 -14.40 10.41 1.68
CA PHE A 160 -14.22 11.60 2.53
C PHE A 160 -13.35 11.37 3.78
N HIS A 161 -12.83 10.15 3.98
CA HIS A 161 -12.00 9.83 5.13
C HIS A 161 -10.51 9.94 4.81
N THR A 162 -9.81 10.78 5.58
CA THR A 162 -8.37 11.05 5.50
C THR A 162 -7.48 9.84 5.77
N ALA A 163 -8.01 8.73 6.29
CA ALA A 163 -7.22 7.49 6.40
C ALA A 163 -6.86 6.91 5.01
N ASN A 164 -7.70 7.14 4.00
CA ASN A 164 -7.55 6.58 2.66
C ASN A 164 -6.81 7.51 1.69
N THR A 165 -6.57 8.76 2.08
CA THR A 165 -6.04 9.82 1.23
C THR A 165 -5.14 10.75 2.06
N PRO A 166 -3.97 11.18 1.56
CA PRO A 166 -3.09 12.08 2.32
C PRO A 166 -3.72 13.44 2.64
N GLU A 167 -4.63 13.90 1.78
CA GLU A 167 -5.33 15.17 1.91
C GLU A 167 -6.82 15.00 1.68
N GLU A 168 -7.59 15.97 2.18
CA GLU A 168 -9.03 15.99 2.02
C GLU A 168 -9.41 16.20 0.54
N LEU A 169 -10.17 15.27 -0.02
CA LEU A 169 -10.36 15.14 -1.48
C LEU A 169 -10.92 16.39 -2.18
N ARG A 170 -11.73 17.22 -1.51
CA ARG A 170 -12.27 18.44 -2.14
C ARG A 170 -11.22 19.54 -2.32
N LYS A 171 -10.03 19.38 -1.73
CA LYS A 171 -8.91 20.33 -1.87
C LYS A 171 -8.06 20.08 -3.11
N ALA A 172 -8.25 18.94 -3.78
CA ALA A 172 -7.55 18.58 -5.00
C ALA A 172 -8.54 18.18 -6.10
N PRO A 173 -8.26 18.48 -7.37
CA PRO A 173 -9.09 17.98 -8.45
C PRO A 173 -8.92 16.46 -8.60
N MET A 174 -9.91 15.77 -9.17
CA MET A 174 -10.01 14.31 -9.18
C MET A 174 -8.78 13.63 -9.82
N GLU A 175 -8.18 14.27 -10.83
CA GLU A 175 -6.94 13.81 -11.46
C GLU A 175 -5.70 13.87 -10.56
N LYS A 176 -5.73 14.59 -9.43
CA LYS A 176 -4.60 14.56 -8.47
C LYS A 176 -4.78 13.52 -7.39
N ILE A 177 -6.00 13.00 -7.20
CA ILE A 177 -6.32 12.07 -6.12
C ILE A 177 -5.55 10.75 -6.29
N GLY A 178 -5.54 10.18 -7.49
CA GLY A 178 -4.78 8.95 -7.74
C GLY A 178 -3.26 9.12 -7.54
N GLN A 179 -2.72 10.31 -7.83
CA GLN A 179 -1.32 10.63 -7.54
C GLN A 179 -1.04 10.68 -6.04
N GLN A 180 -1.94 11.30 -5.27
CA GLN A 180 -1.82 11.38 -3.82
C GLN A 180 -1.94 10.00 -3.17
N ILE A 181 -2.84 9.14 -3.65
CA ILE A 181 -3.06 7.81 -3.07
C ILE A 181 -1.92 6.84 -3.41
N LEU A 182 -1.37 6.87 -4.63
CA LEU A 182 -0.49 5.81 -5.12
C LEU A 182 0.91 6.23 -5.53
N ILE A 183 1.07 7.46 -6.02
CA ILE A 183 2.30 7.88 -6.67
C ILE A 183 3.19 8.66 -5.70
N ALA A 184 2.61 9.15 -4.59
CA ALA A 184 3.23 9.95 -3.53
C ALA A 184 4.41 10.76 -4.09
N THR A 185 4.11 11.73 -4.97
CA THR A 185 5.08 12.71 -5.43
C THR A 185 5.50 13.60 -4.25
N ARG A 186 6.46 13.15 -3.44
CA ARG A 186 7.05 13.99 -2.37
C ARG A 186 8.51 14.41 -2.62
N ARG A 187 9.16 14.02 -3.72
CA ARG A 187 10.51 14.52 -4.08
C ARG A 187 10.83 14.70 -5.59
N GLU A 188 9.87 14.73 -6.50
CA GLU A 188 10.18 14.91 -7.95
C GLU A 188 9.76 16.27 -8.56
N ASN A 189 9.08 17.16 -7.83
CA ASN A 189 8.56 18.42 -8.39
C ASN A 189 9.08 19.69 -7.69
N TYR A 190 10.39 19.80 -7.48
CA TYR A 190 11.05 21.09 -7.21
C TYR A 190 12.42 21.15 -7.89
N LEU A 191 12.42 21.07 -9.22
CA LEU A 191 13.41 21.81 -10.01
C LEU A 191 12.60 22.77 -10.89
N PRO A 192 12.72 24.09 -10.69
CA PRO A 192 12.13 25.02 -11.66
C PRO A 192 12.78 24.73 -13.03
N PRO A 193 12.02 24.85 -14.14
CA PRO A 193 12.63 24.78 -15.46
C PRO A 193 13.69 25.88 -15.58
N ASP A 194 14.86 25.51 -16.11
CA ASP A 194 15.94 26.43 -16.48
C ASP A 194 15.46 27.54 -17.42
#